data_AF-A0AAE7P0S8-F1
#
_entry.id   AF-A0AAE7P0S8-F1
#
_cell.length_a   1.000
_cell.length_b   1.000
_cell.length_c   1.000
_cell.angle_alpha   90.00
_cell.angle_beta   90.00
_cell.angle_gamma   90.00
#
_symmetry.space_group_name_H-M   'P 1'
#
loop_
_entity.id
_entity.type
_entity.pdbx_description
1 polymer ?
#
loop_
_entity_poly.entity_id
_entity_poly.type
_entity_poly.pdbx_seq_one_letter_code
_entity_poly.pdbx_strand_id
1 'polypeptide(L)'
;MLEFGIVRGGVFQDMTRCVSRWTTAAVLWIAFASTAGAETLAGTVEQWGLLGSWAVDCAARPDREKGARLTYEIRKDGRVMYRRNFGEAKDENEVVSATVNAEGLLNVMVYFPSMQQTREFGLLLLEDGGLRAISNRSERGVYTIRDGKYVGTGEPTPAQQRCD
;
A
#
# COMPACT_ATOMS: atom_id res chain seq x y z
N MET A 1 9.27 -89.47 -35.29
CA MET A 1 8.19 -88.50 -35.01
C MET A 1 8.75 -87.14 -35.39
N LEU A 2 8.52 -86.54 -36.59
CA LEU A 2 7.25 -86.22 -37.26
C LEU A 2 6.27 -85.64 -36.21
N GLU A 3 5.85 -84.37 -36.17
CA GLU A 3 5.57 -83.36 -37.22
C GLU A 3 5.30 -81.95 -36.60
N PHE A 4 5.54 -80.90 -37.41
CA PHE A 4 4.80 -79.61 -37.57
C PHE A 4 4.57 -78.65 -36.37
N GLY A 5 4.61 -77.32 -36.46
CA GLY A 5 4.66 -76.34 -37.55
C GLY A 5 4.85 -74.91 -36.95
N ILE A 6 5.55 -73.98 -37.61
CA ILE A 6 5.01 -72.86 -38.42
C ILE A 6 4.43 -71.67 -37.60
N VAL A 7 5.18 -70.54 -37.63
CA VAL A 7 4.76 -69.15 -38.00
C VAL A 7 4.63 -68.00 -36.96
N ARG A 8 5.38 -66.93 -37.31
CA ARG A 8 5.18 -65.45 -37.25
C ARG A 8 5.32 -64.62 -35.97
N GLY A 9 5.96 -63.47 -36.22
CA GLY A 9 5.68 -62.16 -35.60
C GLY A 9 6.63 -61.89 -34.44
N GLY A 10 7.63 -61.02 -34.53
CA GLY A 10 7.53 -59.66 -35.02
C GLY A 10 7.09 -58.76 -33.86
N VAL A 11 7.96 -57.82 -33.49
CA VAL A 11 7.69 -56.43 -33.11
C VAL A 11 8.61 -55.98 -31.97
N PHE A 12 9.56 -55.17 -32.42
CA PHE A 12 10.44 -54.29 -31.69
C PHE A 12 9.58 -53.17 -31.11
N GLN A 13 9.07 -53.27 -29.88
CA GLN A 13 8.40 -52.15 -29.22
C GLN A 13 8.16 -52.46 -27.74
N ASP A 14 8.92 -51.82 -26.85
CA ASP A 14 8.36 -51.16 -25.66
C ASP A 14 9.47 -50.46 -24.85
N MET A 15 10.28 -49.65 -25.56
CA MET A 15 11.21 -48.71 -24.92
C MET A 15 10.63 -47.30 -25.00
N THR A 16 9.40 -47.10 -24.56
CA THR A 16 8.79 -45.74 -24.56
C THR A 16 7.60 -45.54 -23.64
N ARG A 17 7.37 -46.40 -22.62
CA ARG A 17 6.16 -46.28 -21.78
C ARG A 17 6.35 -45.76 -20.36
N CYS A 18 7.58 -45.66 -19.84
CA CYS A 18 7.81 -45.14 -18.48
C CYS A 18 8.07 -43.63 -18.37
N VAL A 19 8.17 -42.90 -19.49
CA VAL A 19 8.51 -41.45 -19.49
C VAL A 19 7.26 -40.56 -19.62
N SER A 20 6.06 -41.14 -19.68
CA SER A 20 4.81 -40.41 -20.02
C SER A 20 3.97 -39.96 -18.81
N ARG A 21 4.36 -40.25 -17.57
CA ARG A 21 3.52 -39.99 -16.38
C ARG A 21 4.09 -38.97 -15.38
N TRP A 22 5.10 -38.21 -15.79
CA TRP A 22 5.76 -37.19 -14.93
C TRP A 22 5.95 -35.84 -15.62
N THR A 23 5.33 -35.61 -16.79
CA THR A 23 5.44 -34.34 -17.53
C THR A 23 4.19 -33.46 -17.45
N THR A 24 3.08 -33.95 -16.91
CA THR A 24 1.83 -33.17 -16.79
C THR A 24 1.64 -32.48 -15.44
N ALA A 25 2.62 -32.55 -14.53
CA ALA A 25 2.56 -31.85 -13.23
C ALA A 25 3.49 -30.61 -13.16
N ALA A 26 4.50 -30.53 -14.03
CA ALA A 26 5.52 -29.48 -13.95
C ALA A 26 5.12 -28.15 -14.62
N VAL A 27 4.15 -28.15 -15.53
CA VAL A 27 3.79 -26.95 -16.32
C VAL A 27 2.84 -26.00 -15.58
N LEU A 28 2.13 -26.46 -14.54
CA LEU A 28 1.16 -25.65 -13.80
C LEU A 28 1.73 -24.83 -12.64
N TRP A 29 3.03 -24.98 -12.30
CA TRP A 29 3.65 -24.29 -11.17
C TRP A 29 4.30 -22.93 -11.52
N ILE A 30 4.46 -22.61 -12.80
CA ILE A 30 5.23 -21.42 -13.23
C ILE A 30 4.35 -20.15 -13.31
N ALA A 31 3.02 -20.26 -13.21
CA ALA A 31 2.11 -19.12 -13.40
C ALA A 31 1.94 -18.20 -12.16
N PHE A 32 2.53 -18.54 -11.01
CA PHE A 32 2.43 -17.74 -9.77
C PHE A 32 3.79 -17.19 -9.31
N ALA A 33 4.68 -16.86 -10.24
CA ALA A 33 5.73 -15.90 -9.94
C ALA A 33 5.06 -14.54 -9.78
N SER A 34 4.48 -14.28 -8.60
CA SER A 34 4.12 -12.94 -8.18
C SER A 34 5.37 -12.10 -8.40
N THR A 35 5.31 -11.14 -9.31
CA THR A 35 6.33 -10.12 -9.43
C THR A 35 6.27 -9.36 -8.11
N ALA A 36 7.04 -9.80 -7.12
CA ALA A 36 7.33 -9.04 -5.92
C ALA A 36 8.20 -7.87 -6.38
N GLY A 37 7.59 -6.92 -7.09
CA GLY A 37 8.15 -5.62 -7.30
C GLY A 37 8.29 -5.00 -5.91
N ALA A 38 9.49 -4.54 -5.58
CA ALA A 38 9.64 -3.69 -4.41
C ALA A 38 8.65 -2.54 -4.55
N GLU A 39 7.61 -2.53 -3.73
CA GLU A 39 6.58 -1.51 -3.78
C GLU A 39 7.27 -0.18 -3.51
N THR A 40 7.21 0.73 -4.48
CA THR A 40 7.81 2.05 -4.32
C THR A 40 6.90 2.85 -3.40
N LEU A 41 7.48 3.76 -2.61
CA LEU A 41 6.69 4.65 -1.73
C LEU A 41 5.58 5.36 -2.52
N ALA A 42 5.90 5.90 -3.69
CA ALA A 42 4.95 6.51 -4.61
C ALA A 42 3.84 5.53 -5.04
N GLY A 43 4.21 4.30 -5.42
CA GLY A 43 3.25 3.25 -5.78
C GLY A 43 2.31 2.89 -4.63
N THR A 44 2.83 2.76 -3.41
CA THR A 44 2.02 2.47 -2.21
C THR A 44 0.98 3.56 -1.95
N VAL A 45 1.41 4.83 -1.94
CA VAL A 45 0.47 5.94 -1.66
C VAL A 45 -0.55 6.14 -2.79
N GLU A 46 -0.16 5.86 -4.04
CA GLU A 46 -1.04 5.93 -5.21
C GLU A 46 -2.08 4.81 -5.17
N GLN A 47 -1.64 3.55 -4.99
CA GLN A 47 -2.51 2.37 -4.96
C GLN A 47 -3.46 2.40 -3.76
N TRP A 48 -2.99 2.84 -2.60
CA TRP A 48 -3.86 3.02 -1.42
C TRP A 48 -4.86 4.17 -1.61
N GLY A 49 -4.60 5.10 -2.53
CA GLY A 49 -5.49 6.21 -2.86
C GLY A 49 -5.31 7.45 -1.99
N LEU A 50 -4.12 7.70 -1.44
CA LEU A 50 -3.86 8.85 -0.57
C LEU A 50 -3.75 10.17 -1.34
N LEU A 51 -3.37 10.13 -2.61
CA LEU A 51 -3.06 11.32 -3.41
C LEU A 51 -4.27 12.27 -3.54
N GLY A 52 -3.96 13.56 -3.58
CA GLY A 52 -4.95 14.64 -3.68
C GLY A 52 -4.97 15.55 -2.46
N SER A 53 -5.95 16.45 -2.43
CA SER A 53 -6.16 17.37 -1.31
C SER A 53 -7.30 16.88 -0.42
N TRP A 54 -7.14 17.06 0.88
CA TRP A 54 -8.06 16.62 1.91
C TRP A 54 -8.33 17.76 2.88
N ALA A 55 -9.59 17.93 3.28
CA ALA A 55 -10.00 18.92 4.27
C ALA A 55 -11.28 18.46 4.98
N VAL A 56 -11.55 19.01 6.16
CA VAL A 56 -12.84 18.80 6.84
C VAL A 56 -13.98 19.43 6.03
N ASP A 57 -13.76 20.66 5.56
CA ASP A 57 -14.66 21.39 4.68
C ASP A 57 -13.88 21.90 3.45
N CYS A 58 -14.17 21.34 2.27
CA CYS A 58 -13.51 21.75 1.04
C CYS A 58 -13.92 23.14 0.55
N ALA A 59 -15.07 23.67 0.99
CA ALA A 59 -15.53 25.02 0.65
C ALA A 59 -14.92 26.09 1.57
N ALA A 60 -14.47 25.70 2.76
CA ALA A 60 -13.82 26.62 3.70
C ALA A 60 -12.45 27.07 3.19
N ARG A 61 -12.12 28.33 3.51
CA ARG A 61 -10.74 28.82 3.35
C ARG A 61 -9.85 28.11 4.36
N PRO A 62 -8.60 27.78 3.99
CA PRO A 62 -7.69 27.16 4.92
C PRO A 62 -7.44 27.99 6.18
N ASP A 63 -7.51 27.36 7.34
CA ASP A 63 -7.25 27.95 8.66
C ASP A 63 -6.59 26.92 9.59
N ARG A 64 -6.04 27.39 10.72
CA ARG A 64 -5.26 26.56 11.65
C ARG A 64 -6.11 25.68 12.57
N GLU A 65 -7.37 26.03 12.80
CA GLU A 65 -8.22 25.34 13.77
C GLU A 65 -9.01 24.21 13.12
N LYS A 66 -9.75 24.50 12.05
CA LYS A 66 -10.70 23.55 11.44
C LYS A 66 -10.57 23.41 9.93
N GLY A 67 -9.93 24.38 9.26
CA GLY A 67 -9.83 24.43 7.80
C GLY A 67 -8.52 23.90 7.22
N ALA A 68 -7.69 23.17 7.97
CA ALA A 68 -6.42 22.70 7.44
C ALA A 68 -6.62 21.91 6.13
N ARG A 69 -5.93 22.32 5.06
CA ARG A 69 -5.93 21.58 3.78
C ARG A 69 -4.62 20.81 3.65
N LEU A 70 -4.78 19.50 3.58
CA LEU A 70 -3.70 18.54 3.55
C LEU A 70 -3.57 17.97 2.14
N THR A 71 -2.43 18.16 1.48
CA THR A 71 -2.23 17.68 0.11
C THR A 71 -1.09 16.66 0.06
N TYR A 72 -1.36 15.52 -0.55
CA TYR A 72 -0.36 14.49 -0.86
C TYR A 72 -0.16 14.45 -2.37
N GLU A 73 1.07 14.64 -2.83
CA GLU A 73 1.40 14.67 -4.26
C GLU A 73 2.74 13.99 -4.55
N ILE A 74 2.85 13.37 -5.73
CA ILE A 74 4.12 12.86 -6.25
C ILE A 74 4.75 13.95 -7.12
N ARG A 75 5.98 14.35 -6.80
CA ARG A 75 6.77 15.30 -7.58
C ARG A 75 7.40 14.60 -8.80
N LYS A 76 7.88 15.38 -9.76
CA LYS A 76 8.53 14.87 -10.99
C LYS A 76 9.78 14.01 -10.72
N ASP A 77 10.42 14.21 -9.57
CA ASP A 77 11.58 13.42 -9.12
C ASP A 77 11.18 12.14 -8.37
N GLY A 78 9.88 11.83 -8.29
CA GLY A 78 9.34 10.64 -7.65
C GLY A 78 9.10 10.77 -6.14
N ARG A 79 9.49 11.90 -5.53
CA ARG A 79 9.26 12.11 -4.09
C ARG A 79 7.79 12.36 -3.80
N VAL A 80 7.31 11.79 -2.71
CA VAL A 80 5.96 12.06 -2.20
C VAL A 80 6.03 13.18 -1.19
N MET A 81 5.26 14.23 -1.43
CA MET A 81 5.22 15.43 -0.62
C MET A 81 3.91 15.50 0.13
N TYR A 82 4.00 15.80 1.42
CA TYR A 82 2.90 16.14 2.29
C TYR A 82 2.92 17.64 2.59
N ARG A 83 1.94 18.35 2.06
CA ARG A 83 1.79 19.80 2.21
C ARG A 83 0.66 20.11 3.14
N ARG A 84 0.88 21.07 4.03
CA ARG A 84 -0.15 21.57 4.94
C ARG A 84 -0.37 23.04 4.70
N ASN A 85 -1.62 23.40 4.48
CA ASN A 85 -2.06 24.78 4.34
C ASN A 85 -3.03 25.11 5.46
N PHE A 86 -2.62 26.03 6.33
CA PHE A 86 -3.39 26.54 7.47
C PHE A 86 -3.79 28.01 7.25
N GLY A 87 -3.84 28.47 6.00
CA GLY A 87 -4.09 29.87 5.65
C GLY A 87 -2.78 30.66 5.64
N GLU A 88 -2.55 31.44 6.69
CA GLU A 88 -1.35 32.28 6.84
C GLU A 88 -0.06 31.48 7.05
N ALA A 89 -0.17 30.22 7.49
CA ALA A 89 0.97 29.32 7.67
C ALA A 89 0.87 28.14 6.71
N LYS A 90 1.99 27.82 6.05
CA LYS A 90 2.10 26.71 5.09
C LYS A 90 3.44 26.02 5.25
N ASP A 91 3.46 24.71 5.08
CA ASP A 91 4.70 23.94 4.97
C ASP A 91 4.58 22.80 3.97
N GLU A 92 5.72 22.35 3.47
CA GLU A 92 5.87 21.17 2.63
C GLU A 92 6.90 20.24 3.27
N ASN A 93 6.54 18.96 3.38
CA ASN A 93 7.31 17.96 4.09
C ASN A 93 7.38 16.69 3.23
N GLU A 94 8.46 15.93 3.35
CA GLU A 94 8.62 14.71 2.56
C GLU A 94 8.02 13.52 3.31
N VAL A 95 7.24 12.71 2.59
CA VAL A 95 6.87 11.36 3.04
C VAL A 95 8.04 10.45 2.72
N VAL A 96 8.68 9.91 3.75
CA VAL A 96 9.91 9.11 3.65
C VAL A 96 9.66 7.62 3.75
N SER A 97 8.47 7.20 4.20
CA SER A 97 8.02 5.81 4.18
C SER A 97 6.50 5.73 4.11
N ALA A 98 5.98 4.68 3.49
CA ALA A 98 4.57 4.34 3.45
C ALA A 98 4.44 2.81 3.54
N THR A 99 3.60 2.31 4.45
CA THR A 99 3.33 0.88 4.60
C THR A 99 1.86 0.65 4.93
N VAL A 100 1.25 -0.35 4.31
CA VAL A 100 -0.12 -0.77 4.63
C VAL A 100 -0.03 -1.92 5.63
N ASN A 101 -0.73 -1.80 6.77
CA ASN A 101 -0.74 -2.87 7.77
C ASN A 101 -1.80 -3.95 7.44
N ALA A 102 -1.84 -5.02 8.25
CA ALA A 102 -2.78 -6.13 8.06
C ALA A 102 -4.27 -5.74 8.13
N GLU A 103 -4.59 -4.58 8.71
CA GLU A 103 -5.94 -4.04 8.85
C GLU A 103 -6.29 -3.06 7.71
N GLY A 104 -5.40 -2.88 6.74
CA GLY A 104 -5.58 -1.95 5.62
C GLY A 104 -5.28 -0.48 5.94
N LEU A 105 -4.79 -0.18 7.14
CA LEU A 105 -4.37 1.17 7.53
C LEU A 105 -3.05 1.53 6.87
N LEU A 106 -2.98 2.74 6.33
CA LEU A 106 -1.74 3.28 5.78
C LEU A 106 -0.96 4.01 6.87
N ASN A 107 0.22 3.51 7.18
CA ASN A 107 1.20 4.19 8.02
C ASN A 107 2.17 4.95 7.14
N VAL A 108 2.16 6.29 7.24
CA VAL A 108 3.13 7.16 6.56
C VAL A 108 4.09 7.77 7.56
N MET A 109 5.37 7.80 7.22
CA MET A 109 6.39 8.55 7.96
C MET A 109 6.68 9.84 7.22
N VAL A 110 6.50 10.98 7.89
CA VAL A 110 6.74 12.31 7.33
C VAL A 110 7.87 12.98 8.09
N TYR A 111 8.90 13.42 7.38
CA TYR A 111 9.97 14.23 7.94
C TYR A 111 9.60 15.72 7.91
N PHE A 112 9.56 16.36 9.09
CA PHE A 112 9.29 17.78 9.26
C PHE A 112 10.60 18.55 9.51
N PRO A 113 11.16 19.24 8.50
CA PRO A 113 12.46 19.91 8.65
C PRO A 113 12.46 21.01 9.71
N SER A 114 11.35 21.75 9.84
CA SER A 114 11.20 22.84 10.83
C SER A 114 11.30 22.38 12.29
N MET A 115 11.00 21.10 12.54
CA MET A 115 11.06 20.47 13.87
C MET A 115 12.22 19.47 14.00
N GLN A 116 12.97 19.22 12.91
CA GLN A 116 13.99 18.17 12.81
C GLN A 116 13.47 16.81 13.33
N GLN A 117 12.28 16.43 12.88
CA GLN A 117 11.57 15.28 13.43
C GLN A 117 10.81 14.52 12.35
N THR A 118 10.87 13.20 12.38
CA THR A 118 9.92 12.35 11.65
C THR A 118 8.71 12.01 12.54
N ARG A 119 7.52 12.03 11.95
CA ARG A 119 6.30 11.54 12.60
C ARG A 119 5.64 10.47 11.75
N GLU A 120 5.15 9.45 12.44
CA GLU A 120 4.35 8.40 11.86
C GLU A 120 2.87 8.74 12.04
N PHE A 121 2.12 8.68 10.95
CA PHE A 121 0.68 8.84 10.91
C PHE A 121 0.04 7.54 10.46
N GLY A 122 -0.91 7.03 11.25
CA GLY A 122 -1.82 5.99 10.81
C GLY A 122 -3.06 6.64 10.19
N LEU A 123 -3.33 6.30 8.94
CA LEU A 123 -4.44 6.84 8.15
C LEU A 123 -5.41 5.71 7.82
N LEU A 124 -6.70 6.01 8.00
CA LEU A 124 -7.81 5.16 7.64
C LEU A 124 -8.57 5.82 6.50
N LEU A 125 -8.81 5.06 5.42
CA LEU A 125 -9.79 5.40 4.41
C LEU A 125 -11.14 4.84 4.87
N LEU A 126 -12.11 5.72 5.08
CA LEU A 126 -13.46 5.41 5.50
C LEU A 126 -14.28 4.87 4.32
N GLU A 127 -15.36 4.14 4.62
CA GLU A 127 -16.25 3.56 3.60
C GLU A 127 -16.90 4.62 2.70
N ASP A 128 -17.10 5.84 3.21
CA ASP A 128 -17.62 7.00 2.48
C ASP A 128 -16.54 7.70 1.62
N GLY A 129 -15.32 7.16 1.57
CA GLY A 129 -14.18 7.73 0.86
C GLY A 129 -13.45 8.84 1.64
N GLY A 130 -13.85 9.13 2.87
CA GLY A 130 -13.18 10.08 3.74
C GLY A 130 -11.84 9.57 4.27
N LEU A 131 -10.92 10.47 4.58
CA LEU A 131 -9.65 10.18 5.22
C LEU A 131 -9.70 10.58 6.70
N ARG A 132 -9.28 9.67 7.59
CA ARG A 132 -9.18 9.97 9.02
C ARG A 132 -7.83 9.55 9.58
N ALA A 133 -7.21 10.47 10.33
CA ALA A 133 -6.02 10.15 11.11
C ALA A 133 -6.43 9.37 12.36
N ILE A 134 -5.98 8.12 12.47
CA ILE A 134 -6.23 7.26 13.64
C ILE A 134 -5.06 7.27 14.63
N SER A 135 -3.87 7.62 14.19
CA SER A 135 -2.70 7.76 15.05
C SER A 135 -1.74 8.85 14.53
N ASN A 136 -1.01 9.46 15.45
CA ASN A 136 0.14 10.30 15.17
C ASN A 136 1.13 10.12 16.31
N ARG A 137 2.36 9.67 16.01
CA ARG A 137 3.42 9.53 16.99
C ARG A 137 4.76 10.06 16.52
N SER A 138 5.58 10.49 17.47
CA SER A 138 7.00 10.77 17.25
C SER A 138 7.81 9.48 17.07
N GLU A 139 9.04 9.59 16.58
CA GLU A 139 10.04 8.52 16.61
C GLU A 139 10.25 7.92 18.01
N ARG A 140 10.04 8.70 19.08
CA ARG A 140 10.12 8.23 20.47
C ARG A 140 8.84 7.57 20.97
N GLY A 141 7.85 7.36 20.09
CA GLY A 141 6.56 6.76 20.45
C GLY A 141 5.63 7.66 21.26
N VAL A 142 5.86 8.98 21.28
CA VAL A 142 4.96 9.93 21.94
C VAL A 142 3.80 10.25 21.02
N TYR A 143 2.58 9.93 21.46
CA TYR A 143 1.36 10.10 20.66
C TYR A 143 0.75 11.49 20.84
N THR A 144 0.29 12.08 19.74
CA THR A 144 -0.61 13.25 19.75
C THR A 144 -2.04 12.89 19.31
N ILE A 145 -2.17 11.82 18.52
CA ILE A 145 -3.45 11.17 18.19
C ILE A 145 -3.29 9.69 18.48
N ARG A 146 -4.24 9.08 19.19
CA ARG A 146 -4.30 7.63 19.45
C ARG A 146 -5.74 7.16 19.35
N ASP A 147 -5.98 6.03 18.70
CA ASP A 147 -7.30 5.42 18.50
C ASP A 147 -8.33 6.42 17.93
N GLY A 148 -7.89 7.25 16.98
CA GLY A 148 -8.74 8.26 16.32
C GLY A 148 -9.15 9.43 17.21
N LYS A 149 -8.45 9.66 18.32
CA LYS A 149 -8.70 10.76 19.27
C LYS A 149 -7.43 11.56 19.57
N TYR A 150 -7.56 12.86 19.78
CA TYR A 150 -6.47 13.70 20.26
C TYR A 150 -6.12 13.34 21.70
N VAL A 151 -4.85 13.06 21.98
CA VAL A 151 -4.40 12.69 23.34
C VAL A 151 -4.63 13.83 24.34
N GLY A 152 -4.48 15.09 23.90
CA GLY A 152 -4.62 16.26 24.77
C GLY A 152 -6.06 16.60 25.17
N THR A 153 -7.06 16.22 24.36
CA THR A 153 -8.46 16.62 24.59
C THR A 153 -9.42 15.44 24.71
N GLY A 154 -9.06 14.26 24.22
CA GLY A 154 -9.95 13.09 24.11
C GLY A 154 -10.94 13.16 22.95
N GLU A 155 -11.03 14.31 22.27
CA GLU A 155 -11.94 14.51 21.15
C GLU A 155 -11.54 13.67 19.93
N PRO A 156 -12.52 13.15 19.16
CA PRO A 156 -12.24 12.44 17.92
C PRO A 156 -11.53 13.35 16.90
N THR A 157 -10.60 12.78 16.14
CA THR A 157 -10.09 13.44 14.93
C THR A 157 -11.21 13.58 13.91
N PRO A 158 -11.31 14.72 13.22
CA PRO A 158 -12.33 14.89 12.21
C PRO A 158 -12.02 14.01 10.99
N ALA A 159 -13.08 13.50 10.35
CA ALA A 159 -12.97 12.96 9.01
C ALA A 159 -12.73 14.10 8.02
N GLN A 160 -11.90 13.85 7.02
CA GLN A 160 -11.62 14.76 5.92
C GLN A 160 -12.20 14.17 4.64
N GLN A 161 -12.79 15.01 3.82
CA GLN A 161 -13.23 14.61 2.48
C GLN A 161 -12.14 14.97 1.47
N ARG A 162 -12.10 14.23 0.36
CA ARG A 162 -11.25 14.60 -0.78
C ARG A 162 -11.82 15.86 -1.42
N CYS A 163 -10.95 16.81 -1.72
CA CYS A 163 -11.31 18.02 -2.43
C CYS A 163 -10.94 17.91 -3.91
N ASP A 164 -11.81 18.44 -4.76
CA ASP A 164 -11.62 18.57 -6.21
C ASP A 164 -10.51 19.58 -6.57
#